data_AF-A0A4Q3LCK2-F1
#
_entry.id   AF-A0A4Q3LCK2-F1
#
_cell.length_a   1.000
_cell.length_b   1.000
_cell.length_c   1.000
_cell.angle_alpha   90.00
_cell.angle_beta   90.00
_cell.angle_gamma   90.00
#
_symmetry.space_group_name_H-M   'P 1'
#
loop_
_entity.id
_entity.type
_entity.pdbx_description
1 polymer ?
#
loop_
_entity_poly.entity_id
_entity_poly.type
_entity_poly.pdbx_seq_one_letter_code
_entity_poly.pdbx_strand_id
1 'polypeptide(L)' 'MSDVQQRIDDLVKKNDVVLFMKGNASFPMCGFSGRAVQVLKACGVDPKQLTTVNV' A
#
# COMPACT_ATOMS: atom_id res chain seq x y z
N MET A 1 3.31 -18.14 14.93
CA MET A 1 3.38 -16.76 14.43
C MET A 1 2.33 -15.94 15.14
N SER A 2 2.55 -14.64 15.37
CA SER A 2 1.51 -13.75 15.90
C SER A 2 0.43 -13.51 14.84
N ASP A 3 -0.80 -13.19 15.28
CA ASP A 3 -1.93 -12.87 14.39
C ASP A 3 -1.58 -11.75 13.39
N VAL A 4 -0.84 -10.74 13.86
CA VAL A 4 -0.34 -9.64 13.02
C VAL A 4 0.59 -10.12 11.91
N GLN A 5 1.50 -11.05 12.23
CA GLN A 5 2.42 -11.62 11.24
C GLN A 5 1.67 -12.42 10.18
N GLN A 6 0.67 -13.22 10.58
CA GLN A 6 -0.16 -13.97 9.65
C GLN A 6 -0.96 -13.04 8.72
N ARG A 7 -1.54 -11.96 9.27
CA ARG A 7 -2.27 -10.97 8.48
C ARG A 7 -1.37 -10.27 7.46
N ILE A 8 -0.16 -9.87 7.85
CA ILE A 8 0.79 -9.23 6.94
C ILE A 8 1.24 -10.21 5.86
N ASP A 9 1.56 -11.46 6.23
CA ASP A 9 1.95 -12.53 5.30
C ASP A 9 0.88 -12.79 4.23
N ASP A 10 -0.38 -12.88 4.64
CA ASP A 10 -1.52 -13.02 3.73
C ASP A 10 -1.66 -11.83 2.77
N LEU A 11 -1.49 -10.60 3.28
CA LEU A 11 -1.62 -9.39 2.47
C LEU A 11 -0.55 -9.33 1.38
N VAL A 12 0.71 -9.60 1.72
CA VAL A 12 1.82 -9.53 0.75
C VAL A 12 1.79 -10.67 -0.27
N LYS A 13 1.23 -11.84 0.09
CA LYS A 13 1.12 -12.98 -0.83
C LYS A 13 -0.06 -12.88 -1.80
N LYS A 14 -1.13 -12.17 -1.45
CA LYS A 14 -2.37 -12.08 -2.25
C LYS A 14 -2.38 -10.92 -3.25
N ASN A 15 -1.45 -9.98 -3.15
CA ASN A 15 -1.46 -8.74 -3.92
C ASN A 15 -0.09 -8.51 -4.56
N ASP A 16 -0.08 -8.13 -5.84
CA ASP A 16 1.16 -7.87 -6.57
C ASP A 16 1.91 -6.65 -6.02
N VAL A 17 1.19 -5.62 -5.58
CA VAL A 17 1.75 -4.42 -4.96
C VAL A 17 0.93 -4.03 -3.74
N VAL A 18 1.57 -4.01 -2.58
CA VAL A 18 0.97 -3.54 -1.31
C VAL A 18 1.74 -2.32 -0.80
N LEU A 19 1.00 -1.27 -0.43
CA LEU A 19 1.53 -0.08 0.22
C LEU A 19 0.86 0.13 1.59
N PHE A 20 1.61 -0.10 2.66
CA PHE A 20 1.22 0.30 4.00
C PHE A 20 1.48 1.80 4.17
N MET A 21 0.44 2.59 4.37
CA MET A 21 0.53 4.05 4.36
C MET A 21 -0.54 4.71 5.24
N LYS A 22 -0.36 6.00 5.57
CA LYS A 22 -1.39 6.78 6.26
C LYS A 22 -2.42 7.28 5.25
N GLY A 23 -3.66 6.81 5.35
CA GLY A 23 -4.74 7.08 4.40
C GLY A 23 -4.85 6.00 3.33
N ASN A 24 -5.27 6.42 2.13
CA ASN A 24 -5.33 5.57 0.95
C ASN A 24 -4.79 6.32 -0.28
N ALA A 25 -4.68 5.64 -1.43
CA ALA A 25 -4.09 6.22 -2.64
C ALA A 25 -4.82 7.50 -3.13
N SER A 26 -6.14 7.60 -2.92
CA SER A 26 -6.94 8.78 -3.28
C SER A 26 -6.86 9.90 -2.25
N PHE A 27 -6.70 9.55 -0.97
CA PHE A 27 -6.68 10.48 0.16
C PHE A 27 -5.53 10.15 1.13
N PRO A 28 -4.28 10.50 0.78
CA PRO A 28 -3.13 10.33 1.67
C PRO A 28 -3.21 11.32 2.84
N MET A 29 -2.97 10.83 4.07
CA MET A 29 -3.01 11.64 5.30
C MET A 29 -1.62 12.10 5.77
N CYS A 30 -0.57 11.75 5.02
CA CYS A 30 0.81 12.13 5.32
C CYS A 30 1.56 12.43 4.03
N GLY A 31 2.41 13.47 4.02
CA GLY A 31 3.18 13.86 2.83
C GLY A 31 4.08 12.75 2.29
N PHE A 32 4.71 11.95 3.17
CA PHE A 32 5.52 10.79 2.77
C PHE A 32 4.68 9.72 2.07
N SER A 33 3.50 9.42 2.63
CA SER A 33 2.53 8.49 2.04
C SER A 33 2.04 8.96 0.67
N GLY A 34 1.72 10.26 0.53
CA GLY A 34 1.35 10.84 -0.76
C GLY A 34 2.48 10.77 -1.79
N ARG A 35 3.74 11.00 -1.37
CA ARG A 35 4.88 10.92 -2.27
C ARG A 35 5.16 9.49 -2.73
N ALA A 36 5.00 8.48 -1.86
CA ALA A 36 5.15 7.08 -2.23
C ALA A 36 4.14 6.69 -3.35
N VAL A 37 2.88 7.10 -3.22
CA VAL A 37 1.85 6.88 -4.26
C VAL A 37 2.24 7.53 -5.59
N GLN A 38 2.76 8.76 -5.57
CA GLN A 38 3.21 9.45 -6.78
C GLN A 38 4.38 8.73 -7.47
N VAL A 39 5.34 8.21 -6.70
CA VAL A 39 6.48 7.45 -7.23
C VAL A 39 5.99 6.16 -7.90
N LEU A 40 5.12 5.39 -7.24
CA LEU A 40 4.55 4.16 -7.81
C LEU A 40 3.80 4.45 -9.12
N LYS A 41 3.01 5.53 -9.15
CA LYS A 41 2.32 5.99 -10.37
C LYS A 41 3.31 6.35 -11.49
N ALA A 42 4.41 7.03 -11.15
CA ALA A 42 5.46 7.38 -12.12
C ALA A 42 6.21 6.15 -12.66
N CYS A 43 6.30 5.08 -11.86
CA CYS A 43 6.83 3.78 -12.29
C CYS A 43 5.83 2.96 -13.14
N GLY A 44 4.63 3.47 -13.39
CA GLY A 44 3.63 2.81 -14.23
C GLY A 44 2.75 1.79 -13.51
N VAL A 45 2.72 1.78 -12.17
CA VAL A 45 1.81 0.92 -11.41
C VAL A 45 0.36 1.36 -11.65
N ASP A 46 -0.48 0.46 -12.16
CA ASP A 46 -1.91 0.71 -12.33
C ASP A 46 -2.55 0.86 -10.93
N PRO A 47 -3.32 1.93 -10.67
CA PRO A 47 -4.09 2.06 -9.43
C PRO A 47 -4.92 0.84 -9.05
N LYS A 48 -5.38 0.04 -10.02
CA LYS A 48 -6.11 -1.21 -9.78
C LYS A 48 -5.26 -2.34 -9.20
N GLN A 49 -3.95 -2.30 -9.41
CA GLN A 49 -2.98 -3.28 -8.90
C GLN A 49 -2.37 -2.86 -7.56
N LEU A 50 -2.61 -1.62 -7.13
CA LEU A 50 -2.08 -1.09 -5.88
C LEU A 50 -3.08 -1.29 -4.73
N THR A 51 -2.76 -2.21 -3.83
CA THR A 51 -3.51 -2.38 -2.58
C THR A 51 -2.91 -1.50 -1.48
N THR A 52 -3.70 -0.59 -0.92
CA THR A 52 -3.26 0.25 0.21
C THR A 52 -3.81 -0.24 1.53
N VAL A 53 -2.96 -0.31 2.56
CA VAL A 53 -3.35 -0.67 3.93
C VAL A 53 -3.08 0.52 4.84
N ASN A 54 -4.13 1.04 5.48
CA ASN A 54 -4.00 2.16 6.40
C ASN A 54 -3.27 1.73 7.68
N VAL A 55 -2.24 2.50 8.08
CA VAL A 55 -1.43 2.29 9.30
C VAL A 55 -1.35 3.53 10.18
#